data_AF-A0A1F4R209-F1
#
_entry.id   AF-A0A1F4R209-F1
#
_cell.length_a   1.000
_cell.length_b   1.000
_cell.length_c   1.000
_cell.angle_alpha   90.00
_cell.angle_beta   90.00
_cell.angle_gamma   90.00
#
_symmetry.space_group_name_H-M   'P 1'
#
loop_
_entity.id
_entity.type
_entity.pdbx_description
1 polymer ?
#
loop_
_entity_poly.entity_id
_entity_poly.type
_entity_poly.pdbx_seq_one_letter_code
_entity_poly.pdbx_strand_id
1 'polypeptide(L)'
;MVSLPPFTHSGDLPPGVHAASLREVLDRFGTGAILRKAVALRLERIYDMARSTGRVARFVVFGSFVTDKPEPNDVDVFLLMDDAFDASELAGETRLLFDHSAAQAHFGASVFWLRRLACLGGRAGDDRVLAGDARGCPKRDRGGHRGDPMITNDQELETTVDRIHRLQEQVAHLRKVETNPVNYRLAASGFLAEIDRMQLEVREYLSLHPADSAASG
;
A
#
# COMPACT_ATOMS: atom_id res chain seq x y z
N MET A 1 4.68 22.96 13.31
CA MET A 1 4.47 21.66 12.65
C MET A 1 2.98 21.56 12.36
N VAL A 2 2.59 21.20 11.14
CA VAL A 2 1.18 20.95 10.82
C VAL A 2 0.88 19.55 11.35
N SER A 3 -0.05 19.45 12.29
CA SER A 3 -0.54 18.17 12.80
C SER A 3 -1.37 17.45 11.72
N LEU A 4 -1.35 16.13 11.73
CA LEU A 4 -2.23 15.32 10.88
C LEU A 4 -3.70 15.80 10.98
N PRO A 5 -4.43 15.95 9.85
CA PRO A 5 -5.81 16.44 9.86
C PRO A 5 -6.77 15.49 10.57
N PRO A 6 -7.91 15.95 11.10
CA PRO A 6 -8.91 15.07 11.72
C PRO A 6 -9.47 14.05 10.73
N PHE A 7 -10.06 12.97 11.24
CA PHE A 7 -10.76 12.01 10.39
C PHE A 7 -12.01 12.64 9.76
N THR A 8 -12.35 12.17 8.58
CA THR A 8 -13.64 12.37 7.91
C THR A 8 -14.74 11.58 8.63
N HIS A 9 -16.00 11.81 8.26
CA HIS A 9 -17.14 11.07 8.82
C HIS A 9 -17.08 9.56 8.56
N SER A 10 -16.30 9.12 7.56
CA SER A 10 -16.11 7.70 7.22
C SER A 10 -14.90 7.06 7.91
N GLY A 11 -14.24 7.77 8.83
CA GLY A 11 -13.11 7.26 9.60
C GLY A 11 -11.75 7.35 8.90
N ASP A 12 -11.69 8.03 7.75
CA ASP A 12 -10.47 8.15 6.94
C ASP A 12 -9.81 9.52 7.10
N LEU A 13 -8.52 9.61 6.81
CA LEU A 13 -7.90 10.92 6.60
C LEU A 13 -8.49 11.57 5.34
N PRO A 14 -8.60 12.92 5.29
CA PRO A 14 -9.01 13.62 4.08
C PRO A 14 -8.11 13.26 2.89
N PRO A 15 -8.61 13.30 1.65
CA PRO A 15 -7.81 12.96 0.47
C PRO A 15 -6.52 13.80 0.38
N GLY A 16 -5.38 13.12 0.19
CA GLY A 16 -4.08 13.77 0.02
C GLY A 16 -2.96 13.07 0.78
N VAL A 17 -1.75 13.61 0.62
CA VAL A 17 -0.55 13.14 1.32
C VAL A 17 -0.28 14.10 2.46
N HIS A 18 -0.38 13.58 3.69
CA HIS A 18 -0.21 14.39 4.90
C HIS A 18 1.18 14.13 5.47
N ALA A 19 2.00 15.19 5.53
CA ALA A 19 3.32 15.08 6.13
C ALA A 19 3.20 14.86 7.64
N ALA A 20 3.90 13.85 8.16
CA ALA A 20 3.95 13.52 9.58
C ALA A 20 5.29 12.89 9.94
N SER A 21 5.66 13.00 11.22
CA SER A 21 6.79 12.22 11.76
C SER A 21 6.34 10.79 12.09
N LEU A 22 7.28 9.84 12.16
CA LEU A 22 6.96 8.47 12.61
C LEU A 22 6.29 8.51 13.99
N ARG A 23 6.84 9.30 14.92
CA ARG A 23 6.29 9.46 16.26
C ARG A 23 4.83 9.91 16.23
N GLU A 24 4.51 10.93 15.43
CA GLU A 24 3.13 11.42 15.30
C GLU A 24 2.18 10.34 14.73
N VAL A 25 2.66 9.55 13.76
CA VAL A 25 1.90 8.41 13.22
C VAL A 25 1.67 7.34 14.30
N LEU A 26 2.69 6.98 15.08
CA LEU A 26 2.56 5.98 16.14
C LEU A 26 1.69 6.48 17.31
N ASP A 27 1.83 7.74 17.72
CA ASP A 27 1.03 8.36 18.78
C ASP A 27 -0.46 8.43 18.38
N ARG A 28 -0.74 8.69 17.11
CA ARG A 28 -2.12 8.77 16.60
C ARG A 28 -2.74 7.41 16.28
N PHE A 29 -2.01 6.57 15.56
CA PHE A 29 -2.56 5.35 14.97
C PHE A 29 -2.12 4.07 15.68
N GLY A 30 -1.07 4.12 16.50
CA GLY A 30 -0.54 2.94 17.20
C GLY A 30 -1.09 2.74 18.61
N THR A 31 -2.10 3.51 19.02
CA THR A 31 -2.67 3.47 20.37
C THR A 31 -4.02 2.71 20.40
N GLY A 32 -4.56 2.50 21.59
CA GLY A 32 -5.84 1.80 21.76
C GLY A 32 -5.72 0.27 21.70
N ALA A 33 -6.40 -0.35 20.73
CA ALA A 33 -6.53 -1.79 20.59
C ALA A 33 -5.17 -2.52 20.47
N ILE A 34 -5.11 -3.76 21.00
CA ILE A 34 -3.88 -4.58 20.99
C ILE A 34 -3.36 -4.79 19.56
N LEU A 35 -4.26 -5.01 18.59
CA LEU A 35 -3.89 -5.18 17.18
C LEU A 35 -3.23 -3.92 16.61
N ARG A 36 -3.75 -2.72 16.92
CA ARG A 36 -3.13 -1.46 16.47
C ARG A 36 -1.72 -1.28 17.01
N LYS A 37 -1.50 -1.61 18.29
CA LYS A 37 -0.16 -1.59 18.90
C LYS A 37 0.79 -2.57 18.22
N ALA A 38 0.32 -3.78 17.91
CA ALA A 38 1.14 -4.78 17.21
C ALA A 38 1.51 -4.33 15.79
N VAL A 39 0.55 -3.76 15.05
CA VAL A 39 0.79 -3.20 13.70
C VAL A 39 1.73 -1.99 13.77
N ALA A 40 1.63 -1.16 14.80
CA ALA A 40 2.51 -0.02 15.03
C ALA A 40 3.97 -0.44 15.28
N LEU A 41 4.21 -1.50 16.07
CA LEU A 41 5.54 -2.05 16.29
C LEU A 41 6.16 -2.60 14.99
N ARG A 42 5.34 -3.23 14.12
CA ARG A 42 5.79 -3.66 12.79
C ARG A 42 6.17 -2.47 11.92
N LEU A 43 5.35 -1.42 11.91
CA LEU A 43 5.61 -0.20 11.17
C LEU A 43 6.91 0.48 11.62
N GLU A 44 7.12 0.62 12.93
CA GLU A 44 8.35 1.20 13.51
C GLU A 44 9.59 0.42 13.04
N ARG A 45 9.55 -0.91 13.14
CA ARG A 45 10.63 -1.79 12.67
C ARG A 45 10.90 -1.61 11.17
N ILE A 46 9.86 -1.60 10.35
CA ILE A 46 9.98 -1.42 8.90
C ILE A 46 10.57 -0.05 8.58
N TYR A 47 10.15 1.00 9.29
CA TYR A 47 10.67 2.34 9.13
C TYR A 47 12.17 2.41 9.41
N ASP A 48 12.64 1.86 10.52
CA ASP A 48 14.05 1.86 10.89
C ASP A 48 14.89 1.07 9.88
N MET A 49 14.41 -0.10 9.46
CA MET A 49 15.08 -0.89 8.42
C MET A 49 15.17 -0.16 7.09
N ALA A 50 14.07 0.43 6.62
CA ALA A 50 14.07 1.22 5.39
C ALA A 50 15.05 2.40 5.50
N ARG A 51 15.01 3.15 6.60
CA ARG A 51 15.90 4.30 6.83
C ARG A 51 17.37 3.90 6.93
N SER A 52 17.68 2.72 7.47
CA SER A 52 19.05 2.22 7.58
C SER A 52 19.74 2.04 6.22
N THR A 53 18.98 1.92 5.13
CA THR A 53 19.54 1.88 3.76
C THR A 53 20.20 3.19 3.35
N GLY A 54 19.84 4.32 3.98
CA GLY A 54 20.29 5.65 3.59
C GLY A 54 19.76 6.16 2.24
N ARG A 55 18.85 5.41 1.60
CA ARG A 55 18.37 5.65 0.22
C ARG A 55 16.88 6.02 0.13
N VAL A 56 16.18 6.10 1.26
CA VAL A 56 14.73 6.41 1.29
C VAL A 56 14.51 7.90 1.03
N ALA A 57 13.93 8.22 -0.12
CA ALA A 57 13.47 9.56 -0.45
C ALA A 57 12.09 9.86 0.14
N ARG A 58 11.18 8.88 0.17
CA ARG A 58 9.86 8.99 0.83
C ARG A 58 9.44 7.68 1.45
N PHE A 59 8.76 7.78 2.59
CA PHE A 59 8.14 6.68 3.30
C PHE A 59 6.66 7.06 3.48
N VAL A 60 5.77 6.36 2.78
CA VAL A 60 4.33 6.65 2.80
C VAL A 60 3.61 5.47 3.43
N VAL A 61 2.82 5.74 4.47
CA VAL A 61 1.93 4.75 5.09
C VAL A 61 0.52 4.99 4.56
N PHE A 62 -0.16 3.92 4.17
CA PHE A 62 -1.53 3.99 3.70
C PHE A 62 -2.33 2.80 4.22
N GLY A 63 -3.51 2.57 3.64
CA GLY A 63 -4.34 1.42 3.95
C GLY A 63 -4.99 1.50 5.33
N SER A 64 -5.36 0.34 5.87
CA SER A 64 -6.26 0.25 7.03
C SER A 64 -5.67 0.83 8.32
N PHE A 65 -4.34 0.85 8.46
CA PHE A 65 -3.68 1.34 9.68
C PHE A 65 -3.90 2.83 9.95
N VAL A 66 -3.97 3.67 8.91
CA VAL A 66 -4.13 5.13 9.03
C VAL A 66 -5.60 5.59 9.06
N THR A 67 -6.51 4.69 9.43
CA THR A 67 -7.95 4.94 9.63
C THR A 67 -8.32 4.85 11.11
N ASP A 68 -9.57 5.12 11.47
CA ASP A 68 -10.10 4.93 12.82
C ASP A 68 -10.48 3.48 13.16
N LYS A 69 -10.33 2.55 12.22
CA LYS A 69 -10.70 1.14 12.41
C LYS A 69 -10.02 0.52 13.63
N PRO A 70 -10.75 -0.19 14.51
CA PRO A 70 -10.16 -0.80 15.69
C PRO A 70 -9.19 -1.94 15.34
N GLU A 71 -9.43 -2.63 14.23
CA GLU A 71 -8.68 -3.80 13.78
C GLU A 71 -8.12 -3.57 12.37
N PRO A 72 -6.94 -2.95 12.23
CA PRO A 72 -6.25 -2.88 10.95
C PRO A 72 -5.68 -4.26 10.57
N ASN A 73 -5.61 -4.54 9.27
CA ASN A 73 -5.18 -5.85 8.78
C ASN A 73 -3.65 -6.03 8.86
N ASP A 74 -2.92 -5.22 8.11
CA ASP A 74 -1.46 -5.19 8.03
C ASP A 74 -0.94 -3.77 7.88
N VAL A 75 0.39 -3.63 7.83
CA VAL A 75 1.03 -2.35 7.50
C VAL A 75 1.16 -2.26 5.98
N ASP A 76 0.54 -1.25 5.37
CA ASP A 76 0.71 -0.93 3.96
C ASP A 76 1.71 0.24 3.80
N VAL A 77 2.84 0.00 3.13
CA VAL A 77 3.90 1.00 2.95
C VAL A 77 4.29 1.14 1.48
N PHE A 78 4.45 2.38 1.03
CA PHE A 78 5.08 2.71 -0.23
C PHE A 78 6.43 3.43 0.03
N LEU A 79 7.52 2.87 -0.49
CA LEU A 79 8.86 3.44 -0.40
C LEU A 79 9.26 4.05 -1.75
N LEU A 80 9.57 5.34 -1.74
CA LEU A 80 10.31 5.96 -2.84
C LEU A 80 11.79 5.95 -2.50
N MET A 81 12.56 5.21 -3.29
CA MET A 81 14.01 5.13 -3.15
C MET A 81 14.69 6.13 -4.10
N ASP A 82 15.87 6.62 -3.74
CA ASP A 82 16.69 7.36 -4.68
C ASP A 82 17.22 6.46 -5.81
N ASP A 83 17.73 7.08 -6.88
CA ASP A 83 18.14 6.37 -8.09
C ASP A 83 19.45 5.57 -7.92
N ALA A 84 20.19 5.79 -6.84
CA ALA A 84 21.40 5.03 -6.51
C ALA A 84 21.10 3.81 -5.62
N PHE A 85 19.83 3.54 -5.29
CA PHE A 85 19.44 2.34 -4.55
C PHE A 85 19.61 1.07 -5.40
N ASP A 86 20.26 0.06 -4.82
CA ASP A 86 20.42 -1.26 -5.42
C ASP A 86 20.03 -2.35 -4.41
N ALA A 87 18.89 -3.01 -4.64
CA ALA A 87 18.41 -4.09 -3.78
C ALA A 87 19.28 -5.36 -3.88
N SER A 88 20.15 -5.47 -4.89
CA SER A 88 21.11 -6.58 -4.99
C SER A 88 22.24 -6.48 -3.96
N GLU A 89 22.55 -5.28 -3.48
CA GLU A 89 23.56 -5.03 -2.44
C GLU A 89 23.03 -5.30 -1.03
N LEU A 90 21.71 -5.43 -0.87
CA LEU A 90 21.09 -5.72 0.42
C LEU A 90 21.27 -7.18 0.80
N ALA A 91 21.62 -7.40 2.07
CA ALA A 91 21.77 -8.71 2.69
C ALA A 91 20.84 -8.87 3.90
N GLY A 92 20.63 -10.13 4.28
CA GLY A 92 19.87 -10.49 5.48
C GLY A 92 18.44 -9.98 5.46
N GLU A 93 17.97 -9.54 6.62
CA GLU A 93 16.58 -9.17 6.85
C GLU A 93 16.15 -7.94 6.04
N THR A 94 17.03 -6.96 5.83
CA THR A 94 16.72 -5.75 5.05
C THR A 94 16.35 -6.06 3.61
N ARG A 95 16.93 -7.11 3.01
CA ARG A 95 16.56 -7.54 1.67
C ARG A 95 15.10 -8.02 1.59
N LEU A 96 14.60 -8.69 2.63
CA LEU A 96 13.24 -9.20 2.67
C LEU A 96 12.21 -8.09 2.60
N LEU A 97 12.54 -6.89 3.08
CA LEU A 97 11.65 -5.73 3.04
C LEU A 97 11.29 -5.32 1.60
N PHE A 98 12.18 -5.57 0.63
CA PHE A 98 12.02 -5.16 -0.76
C PHE A 98 11.46 -6.27 -1.66
N ASP A 99 11.17 -7.45 -1.11
CA ASP A 99 10.43 -8.50 -1.78
C ASP A 99 9.03 -8.55 -1.17
N HIS A 100 7.99 -8.20 -1.93
CA HIS A 100 6.63 -8.09 -1.42
C HIS A 100 6.15 -9.36 -0.69
N SER A 101 6.38 -10.54 -1.27
CA SER A 101 5.94 -11.81 -0.68
C SER A 101 6.72 -12.13 0.58
N ALA A 102 8.04 -11.87 0.59
CA ALA A 102 8.85 -12.06 1.77
C ALA A 102 8.49 -11.05 2.87
N ALA A 103 8.19 -9.80 2.51
CA ALA A 103 7.80 -8.77 3.45
C ALA A 103 6.46 -9.10 4.13
N GLN A 104 5.50 -9.60 3.35
CA GLN A 104 4.21 -10.04 3.87
C GLN A 104 4.36 -11.25 4.81
N ALA A 105 5.17 -12.24 4.43
CA ALA A 105 5.38 -13.43 5.24
C ALA A 105 6.17 -13.16 6.54
N HIS A 106 7.18 -12.28 6.46
CA HIS A 106 8.15 -12.08 7.55
C HIS A 106 7.77 -10.94 8.49
N PHE A 107 7.27 -9.82 7.94
CA PHE A 107 6.88 -8.65 8.74
C PHE A 107 5.37 -8.51 8.92
N GLY A 108 4.55 -9.23 8.13
CA GLY A 108 3.11 -8.99 8.08
C GLY A 108 2.80 -7.60 7.55
N ALA A 109 3.44 -7.23 6.45
CA ALA A 109 3.32 -5.92 5.81
C ALA A 109 3.37 -6.00 4.29
N SER A 110 2.47 -5.24 3.66
CA SER A 110 2.42 -5.05 2.21
C SER A 110 3.34 -3.89 1.84
N VAL A 111 4.53 -4.21 1.36
CA VAL A 111 5.54 -3.21 0.98
C VAL A 111 5.62 -3.10 -0.54
N PHE A 112 5.46 -1.87 -1.04
CA PHE A 112 5.63 -1.48 -2.43
C PHE A 112 6.76 -0.48 -2.51
N TRP A 113 7.54 -0.49 -3.60
CA TRP A 113 8.63 0.47 -3.74
C TRP A 113 9.00 0.70 -5.20
N LEU A 114 9.59 1.87 -5.46
CA LEU A 114 10.19 2.24 -6.75
C LEU A 114 11.42 3.13 -6.51
N ARG A 115 12.33 3.16 -7.49
CA ARG A 115 13.31 4.25 -7.60
C ARG A 115 12.63 5.49 -8.21
N ARG A 116 13.15 6.68 -7.92
CA ARG A 116 12.58 7.96 -8.38
C ARG A 116 12.45 8.04 -9.90
N LEU A 117 13.42 7.52 -10.65
CA LEU A 117 13.40 7.44 -12.11
C LEU A 117 12.25 6.58 -12.66
N ALA A 118 11.71 5.68 -11.84
CA ALA A 118 10.67 4.75 -12.23
C ALA A 118 9.27 5.19 -11.83
N CYS A 119 9.10 6.34 -11.19
CA CYS A 119 7.78 6.88 -10.89
C CYS A 119 7.13 7.49 -12.14
N LEU A 120 5.98 6.95 -12.54
CA LEU A 120 5.17 7.52 -13.60
C LEU A 120 4.67 8.92 -13.17
N GLY A 121 4.79 9.94 -14.04
CA GLY A 121 4.33 11.31 -13.75
C GLY A 121 5.43 12.33 -13.44
N GLY A 122 6.70 12.04 -13.75
CA GLY A 122 7.86 12.90 -13.51
C GLY A 122 7.78 14.31 -14.13
N ARG A 123 7.22 15.26 -13.37
CA ARG A 123 7.81 16.60 -13.18
C ARG A 123 8.16 16.75 -11.71
N ALA A 124 9.38 17.20 -11.43
CA ALA A 124 9.87 17.47 -10.09
C ALA A 124 8.87 18.38 -9.35
N GLY A 125 8.07 17.81 -8.45
CA GLY A 125 7.07 18.53 -7.65
C GLY A 125 5.66 17.94 -7.63
N ASP A 126 5.33 16.94 -8.47
CA ASP A 126 3.98 16.35 -8.48
C ASP A 126 4.00 14.87 -8.02
N ASP A 127 4.17 14.67 -6.71
CA ASP A 127 4.24 13.35 -6.07
C ASP A 127 2.87 12.65 -5.92
N ARG A 128 1.90 13.07 -6.72
CA ARG A 128 0.50 12.66 -6.61
C ARG A 128 0.24 11.25 -7.12
N VAL A 129 1.11 10.67 -7.94
CA VAL A 129 0.78 9.45 -8.68
C VAL A 129 0.83 8.18 -7.82
N LEU A 130 1.56 8.15 -6.69
CA LEU A 130 1.62 6.93 -5.86
C LEU A 130 1.13 7.14 -4.43
N ALA A 131 1.19 8.36 -3.91
CA ALA A 131 0.65 8.70 -2.60
C ALA A 131 -0.77 9.30 -2.69
N GLY A 132 -1.16 9.87 -3.84
CA GLY A 132 -2.54 10.27 -4.14
C GLY A 132 -3.43 9.11 -4.62
N ASP A 133 -2.86 7.97 -4.97
CA ASP A 133 -3.60 6.75 -5.36
C ASP A 133 -3.89 5.80 -4.20
N ALA A 134 -3.51 6.20 -2.98
CA ALA A 134 -4.19 5.74 -1.76
C ALA A 134 -5.70 6.09 -1.74
N ARG A 135 -6.18 6.95 -2.67
CA ARG A 135 -7.61 7.17 -2.94
C ARG A 135 -8.35 5.92 -3.42
N GLY A 136 -7.65 4.91 -3.91
CA GLY A 136 -8.23 3.71 -4.49
C GLY A 136 -7.75 2.41 -3.86
N CYS A 137 -7.02 2.41 -2.74
CA CYS A 137 -6.95 1.19 -1.92
C CYS A 137 -8.33 1.02 -1.31
N PRO A 138 -9.18 0.11 -1.81
CA PRO A 138 -10.42 -0.13 -1.10
C PRO A 138 -10.05 -0.68 0.28
N LYS A 139 -10.86 -0.20 1.21
CA LYS A 139 -10.80 -0.49 2.62
C LYS A 139 -10.75 -2.01 2.79
N ARG A 140 -9.64 -2.50 3.34
CA ARG A 140 -9.64 -3.74 4.11
C ARG A 140 -10.57 -3.53 5.32
N ASP A 141 -11.85 -3.88 5.18
CA ASP A 141 -12.88 -4.06 6.22
C ASP A 141 -13.27 -5.55 6.12
N ARG A 142 -13.44 -6.39 7.13
CA ARG A 142 -13.45 -6.28 8.60
C ARG A 142 -12.79 -7.54 9.20
N GLY A 143 -12.56 -7.54 10.52
CA GLY A 143 -12.10 -8.72 11.25
C GLY A 143 -13.01 -9.94 11.04
N GLY A 144 -12.39 -11.09 10.75
CA GLY A 144 -13.03 -12.40 10.71
C GLY A 144 -13.18 -12.99 9.30
N HIS A 145 -12.29 -13.94 8.99
CA HIS A 145 -12.31 -14.83 7.82
C HIS A 145 -11.76 -14.29 6.49
N ARG A 146 -10.99 -15.18 5.86
CA ARG A 146 -10.29 -15.01 4.59
C ARG A 146 -11.29 -15.13 3.42
N GLY A 147 -12.33 -14.27 3.39
CA GLY A 147 -13.44 -14.42 2.44
C GLY A 147 -14.49 -13.31 2.33
N ASP A 148 -14.31 -12.11 2.90
CA ASP A 148 -15.25 -10.99 2.65
C ASP A 148 -14.87 -10.23 1.35
N PRO A 149 -15.82 -9.98 0.43
CA PRO A 149 -15.53 -9.39 -0.86
C PRO A 149 -15.25 -7.88 -0.76
N MET A 150 -14.14 -7.46 -1.36
CA MET A 150 -13.66 -6.07 -1.42
C MET A 150 -14.49 -5.16 -2.33
N ILE A 151 -15.36 -5.76 -3.15
CA ILE A 151 -16.25 -5.07 -4.09
C ILE A 151 -17.69 -5.48 -3.73
N THR A 152 -18.48 -4.49 -3.33
CA THR A 152 -19.87 -4.68 -2.89
C THR A 152 -20.88 -3.99 -3.80
N ASN A 153 -20.42 -3.13 -4.69
CA ASN A 153 -21.24 -2.35 -5.60
C ASN A 153 -20.47 -1.94 -6.87
N ASP A 154 -21.19 -1.45 -7.88
CA ASP A 154 -20.61 -1.10 -9.18
C ASP A 154 -19.63 0.08 -9.12
N GLN A 155 -19.75 0.97 -8.14
CA GLN A 155 -18.81 2.07 -7.97
C GLN A 155 -17.45 1.58 -7.46
N GLU A 156 -17.44 0.61 -6.55
CA GLU A 156 -16.22 -0.07 -6.08
C GLU A 156 -15.61 -0.93 -7.17
N LEU A 157 -16.44 -1.55 -8.02
CA LEU A 157 -15.97 -2.27 -9.20
C LEU A 157 -15.21 -1.34 -10.14
N GLU A 158 -15.81 -0.22 -10.54
CA GLU A 158 -15.19 0.78 -11.43
C GLU A 158 -13.85 1.28 -10.84
N THR A 159 -13.86 1.64 -9.55
CA THR A 159 -12.65 2.09 -8.84
C THR A 159 -11.55 1.03 -8.85
N THR A 160 -11.91 -0.24 -8.66
CA THR A 160 -10.94 -1.35 -8.64
C THR A 160 -10.37 -1.59 -10.04
N VAL A 161 -11.19 -1.56 -11.09
CA VAL A 161 -10.75 -1.68 -12.48
C VAL A 161 -9.80 -0.54 -12.88
N ASP A 162 -10.13 0.70 -12.54
CA ASP A 162 -9.27 1.86 -12.78
C ASP A 162 -7.91 1.72 -12.08
N ARG A 163 -7.90 1.17 -10.85
CA ARG A 163 -6.66 0.92 -10.12
C ARG A 163 -5.81 -0.17 -10.77
N ILE A 164 -6.43 -1.28 -11.21
CA ILE A 164 -5.73 -2.32 -11.98
C ILE A 164 -5.01 -1.70 -13.19
N HIS A 165 -5.72 -0.85 -13.95
CA HIS A 165 -5.14 -0.19 -15.13
C HIS A 165 -3.91 0.66 -14.77
N ARG A 166 -3.99 1.49 -13.72
CA ARG A 166 -2.86 2.33 -13.31
C ARG A 166 -1.65 1.53 -12.83
N LEU A 167 -1.87 0.44 -12.08
CA LEU A 167 -0.77 -0.43 -11.66
C LEU A 167 -0.13 -1.12 -12.87
N GLN A 168 -0.93 -1.53 -13.86
CA GLN A 168 -0.42 -2.08 -15.13
C GLN A 168 0.43 -1.05 -15.88
N GLU A 169 -0.01 0.20 -15.98
CA GLU A 169 0.77 1.30 -16.58
C GLU A 169 2.09 1.53 -15.83
N GLN A 170 2.06 1.52 -14.50
CA GLN A 170 3.24 1.69 -13.67
C GLN A 170 4.24 0.52 -13.84
N VAL A 171 3.78 -0.73 -13.90
CA VAL A 171 4.65 -1.89 -14.18
C VAL A 171 5.20 -1.84 -15.61
N ALA A 172 4.38 -1.46 -16.60
CA ALA A 172 4.79 -1.30 -17.98
C ALA A 172 5.84 -0.18 -18.14
N HIS A 173 5.73 0.91 -17.36
CA HIS A 173 6.74 1.95 -17.31
C HIS A 173 8.02 1.46 -16.62
N LEU A 174 7.90 0.79 -15.47
CA LEU A 174 9.02 0.19 -14.74
C LEU A 174 9.85 -0.72 -15.66
N ARG A 175 9.19 -1.53 -16.49
CA ARG A 175 9.85 -2.40 -17.50
C ARG A 175 10.70 -1.63 -18.52
N LYS A 176 10.40 -0.37 -18.80
CA LYS A 176 11.13 0.47 -19.77
C LYS A 176 12.33 1.19 -19.16
N VAL A 177 12.26 1.52 -17.87
CA VAL A 177 13.20 2.45 -17.21
C VAL A 177 14.15 1.79 -16.21
N GLU A 178 13.73 0.69 -15.57
CA GLU A 178 14.55 -0.02 -14.61
C GLU A 178 15.53 -0.97 -15.32
N THR A 179 16.80 -0.59 -15.31
CA THR A 179 17.89 -1.33 -15.98
C THR A 179 18.48 -2.44 -15.12
N ASN A 180 18.32 -2.37 -13.79
CA ASN A 180 18.80 -3.40 -12.87
C ASN A 180 17.72 -4.52 -12.76
N PRO A 181 18.03 -5.76 -13.20
CA PRO A 181 17.05 -6.84 -13.23
C PRO A 181 16.61 -7.31 -11.84
N VAL A 182 17.44 -7.15 -10.81
CA VAL A 182 17.07 -7.46 -9.42
C VAL A 182 16.06 -6.44 -8.90
N ASN A 183 16.36 -5.15 -9.09
CA ASN A 183 15.42 -4.07 -8.74
C ASN A 183 14.10 -4.22 -9.46
N TYR A 184 14.11 -4.48 -10.78
CA TYR A 184 12.88 -4.68 -11.55
C TYR A 184 12.03 -5.79 -10.95
N ARG A 185 12.61 -6.99 -10.73
CA ARG A 185 11.84 -8.13 -10.21
C ARG A 185 11.24 -7.85 -8.83
N LEU A 186 12.03 -7.26 -7.94
CA LEU A 186 11.64 -6.98 -6.57
C LEU A 186 10.61 -5.85 -6.46
N ALA A 187 10.77 -4.77 -7.23
CA ALA A 187 9.80 -3.68 -7.27
C ALA A 187 8.49 -4.11 -7.95
N ALA A 188 8.57 -4.81 -9.08
CA ALA A 188 7.39 -5.25 -9.85
C ALA A 188 6.54 -6.28 -9.10
N SER A 189 7.15 -7.13 -8.25
CA SER A 189 6.43 -8.24 -7.59
C SER A 189 5.26 -7.76 -6.74
N GLY A 190 5.40 -6.65 -6.01
CA GLY A 190 4.32 -6.08 -5.22
C GLY A 190 3.14 -5.62 -6.08
N PHE A 191 3.42 -4.86 -7.14
CA PHE A 191 2.38 -4.39 -8.06
C PHE A 191 1.64 -5.55 -8.74
N LEU A 192 2.38 -6.57 -9.20
CA LEU A 192 1.79 -7.74 -9.84
C LEU A 192 0.93 -8.54 -8.88
N ALA A 193 1.38 -8.77 -7.65
CA ALA A 193 0.59 -9.46 -6.63
C ALA A 193 -0.71 -8.71 -6.30
N GLU A 194 -0.65 -7.38 -6.23
CA GLU A 194 -1.84 -6.54 -6.00
C GLU A 194 -2.80 -6.53 -7.20
N ILE A 195 -2.27 -6.54 -8.43
CA ILE A 195 -3.09 -6.71 -9.65
C ILE A 195 -3.82 -8.05 -9.61
N ASP A 196 -3.10 -9.15 -9.35
CA ASP A 196 -3.68 -10.50 -9.32
C ASP A 196 -4.79 -10.61 -8.25
N ARG A 197 -4.55 -10.03 -7.08
CA ARG A 197 -5.53 -9.97 -5.98
C ARG A 197 -6.79 -9.20 -6.39
N MET A 198 -6.64 -8.01 -6.94
CA MET A 198 -7.78 -7.19 -7.38
C MET A 198 -8.54 -7.84 -8.55
N GLN A 199 -7.84 -8.50 -9.48
CA GLN A 199 -8.47 -9.23 -10.58
C GLN A 199 -9.31 -10.41 -10.07
N LEU A 200 -8.86 -11.09 -9.01
CA LEU A 200 -9.65 -12.14 -8.36
C LEU A 200 -10.97 -11.57 -7.81
N GLU A 201 -10.93 -10.43 -7.13
CA GLU A 201 -12.11 -9.80 -6.54
C GLU A 201 -13.08 -9.25 -7.60
N VAL A 202 -12.56 -8.64 -8.67
CA VAL A 202 -13.37 -8.23 -9.83
C VAL A 202 -14.08 -9.43 -10.43
N ARG A 203 -13.38 -10.55 -10.60
CA ARG A 203 -13.96 -11.79 -11.13
C ARG A 203 -15.04 -12.34 -10.20
N GLU A 204 -14.80 -12.34 -8.89
CA GLU A 204 -15.76 -12.81 -7.88
C GLU A 204 -17.05 -11.97 -7.91
N TYR A 205 -16.93 -10.64 -7.90
CA TYR A 205 -18.08 -9.73 -7.97
C TYR A 205 -18.89 -9.92 -9.27
N LEU A 206 -18.22 -9.95 -10.42
CA LEU A 206 -18.88 -10.12 -11.73
C LEU A 206 -19.48 -11.52 -11.95
N SER A 207 -19.12 -12.50 -11.12
CA SER A 207 -19.74 -13.83 -11.15
C SER A 207 -21.10 -13.88 -10.44
N LEU A 208 -21.45 -12.83 -9.67
CA LEU A 208 -22.73 -12.71 -8.98
C LEU A 208 -23.72 -11.93 -9.84
N HIS A 209 -24.93 -12.46 -10.03
CA HIS A 209 -25.99 -11.73 -10.72
C HIS A 209 -26.73 -10.82 -9.73
N PRO A 210 -27.06 -9.56 -10.08
CA PRO A 210 -27.75 -8.63 -9.16
C PRO A 210 -29.07 -9.16 -8.58
N ALA A 211 -29.77 -10.03 -9.31
CA ALA A 211 -31.00 -10.65 -8.83
C ALA A 211 -30.77 -11.68 -7.69
N ASP A 212 -29.61 -12.31 -7.63
CA ASP A 212 -29.27 -13.29 -6.59
C ASP A 212 -28.92 -12.59 -5.27
N SER A 213 -28.47 -11.32 -5.33
CA SER A 213 -28.19 -10.48 -4.17
C SER A 213 -29.47 -9.91 -3.52
N ALA A 214 -30.58 -9.83 -4.25
CA ALA A 214 -31.86 -9.30 -3.77
C ALA A 214 -32.74 -10.35 -3.05
N ALA A 215 -32.46 -11.64 -3.21
CA ALA A 215 -33.25 -12.73 -2.62
C ALA A 215 -32.88 -13.09 -1.17
N SER A 216 -31.91 -12.40 -0.57
CA SER A 216 -31.43 -12.64 0.81
C SER A 216 -31.80 -11.54 1.81
N GLY A 217 -32.78 -10.68 1.48
CA GLY A 217 -33.27 -9.57 2.32
C GLY A 217 -34.60 -9.86 3.01
#